data_AF-A0A6G0Z249-F1
#
_entry.id   AF-A0A6G0Z249-F1
#
_cell.length_a   1.000
_cell.length_b   1.000
_cell.length_c   1.000
_cell.angle_alpha   90.00
_cell.angle_beta   90.00
_cell.angle_gamma   90.00
#
_symmetry.space_group_name_H-M   'P 1'
#
loop_
_entity.id
_entity.type
_entity.pdbx_description
1 polymer ?
#
loop_
_entity_poly.entity_id
_entity_poly.type
_entity_poly.pdbx_seq_one_letter_code
_entity_poly.pdbx_strand_id
1 'polypeptide(L)'
;MIHQLEPMGYHLVNILLHAITSVLYYRVCHTIMASEFTSFMASMLFAIHPIHTEAVTGVVGRAETLSSVFYLSSYLLYTEATKRKKYSGWKSLTLSVVCLSVAMLCKEQGITIAGVCALYEIFVAQK
;
A
#
# COMPACT_ATOMS: atom_id res chain seq x y z
N MET A 1 12.71 17.89 12.38
CA MET A 1 12.36 18.40 13.73
C MET A 1 11.61 19.74 13.57
N ILE A 2 10.39 19.73 12.97
CA ILE A 2 9.68 20.98 12.58
C ILE A 2 8.20 21.03 13.03
N HIS A 3 7.72 20.02 13.74
CA HIS A 3 6.44 20.09 14.45
C HIS A 3 6.69 19.40 15.78
N GLN A 4 6.50 20.10 16.89
CA GLN A 4 6.70 19.56 18.24
C GLN A 4 5.56 19.90 19.21
N LEU A 5 4.55 20.74 18.87
CA LEU A 5 3.57 21.21 19.87
C LEU A 5 2.08 21.40 19.45
N GLU A 6 1.64 21.04 18.24
CA GLU A 6 0.19 21.08 17.91
C GLU A 6 -0.39 19.68 17.66
N PRO A 7 -1.24 19.13 18.56
CA PRO A 7 -1.86 17.80 18.40
C PRO A 7 -2.62 17.66 17.07
N MET A 8 -3.21 18.74 16.58
CA MET A 8 -3.96 18.81 15.33
C MET A 8 -3.12 18.43 14.09
N GLY A 9 -1.90 18.95 13.98
CA GLY A 9 -1.02 18.64 12.85
C GLY A 9 -0.64 17.16 12.79
N TYR A 10 -0.57 16.50 13.94
CA TYR A 10 -0.26 15.08 14.00
C TYR A 10 -1.43 14.20 13.57
N HIS A 11 -2.63 14.52 14.05
CA HIS A 11 -3.85 13.82 13.68
C HIS A 11 -4.18 14.02 12.20
N LEU A 12 -4.01 15.23 11.65
CA LEU A 12 -4.29 15.50 10.23
C LEU A 12 -3.44 14.65 9.29
N VAL A 13 -2.13 14.55 9.55
CA VAL A 13 -1.23 13.72 8.74
C VAL A 13 -1.59 12.24 8.83
N ASN A 14 -1.94 11.74 10.02
CA ASN A 14 -2.33 10.35 10.20
C ASN A 14 -3.66 10.03 9.51
N ILE A 15 -4.63 10.95 9.54
CA ILE A 15 -5.90 10.84 8.81
C ILE A 15 -5.66 10.84 7.30
N LEU A 16 -4.82 11.73 6.78
CA LEU A 16 -4.47 11.77 5.35
C LEU A 16 -3.78 10.47 4.90
N LEU A 17 -2.81 9.97 5.68
CA LEU A 17 -2.15 8.70 5.39
C LEU A 17 -3.13 7.52 5.43
N HIS A 18 -4.07 7.51 6.37
CA HIS A 18 -5.11 6.49 6.43
C HIS A 18 -6.03 6.56 5.20
N ALA A 19 -6.48 7.75 4.81
CA ALA A 19 -7.29 7.95 3.61
C ALA A 19 -6.57 7.44 2.35
N ILE A 20 -5.28 7.76 2.19
CA ILE A 20 -4.45 7.26 1.08
C ILE A 20 -4.36 5.72 1.10
N THR A 21 -4.14 5.14 2.28
CA THR A 21 -4.05 3.67 2.44
C THR A 21 -5.36 2.99 2.08
N SER A 22 -6.50 3.53 2.52
CA SER A 22 -7.83 2.99 2.20
C SER A 22 -8.15 3.07 0.71
N VAL A 23 -7.77 4.16 0.03
CA VAL A 23 -7.92 4.30 -1.42
C VAL A 23 -7.02 3.30 -2.16
N LEU A 24 -5.77 3.12 -1.72
CA LEU A 24 -4.87 2.13 -2.30
C LEU A 24 -5.41 0.70 -2.10
N TYR A 25 -5.93 0.40 -0.92
CA TYR A 25 -6.53 -0.89 -0.62
C TYR A 25 -7.74 -1.18 -1.51
N TYR A 26 -8.62 -0.22 -1.73
CA TYR A 26 -9.71 -0.33 -2.70
C TYR A 26 -9.20 -0.69 -4.11
N ARG A 27 -8.12 -0.05 -4.57
CA ARG A 27 -7.52 -0.37 -5.88
C ARG A 27 -6.91 -1.77 -5.93
N VAL A 28 -6.32 -2.25 -4.84
CA VAL A 28 -5.82 -3.63 -4.75
C VAL A 28 -7.00 -4.62 -4.81
N CYS A 29 -8.06 -4.39 -4.02
CA CYS A 29 -9.26 -5.23 -4.07
C CYS A 29 -9.87 -5.25 -5.47
N HIS A 30 -9.97 -4.10 -6.15
CA HIS A 30 -10.47 -4.01 -7.53
C HIS A 30 -9.55 -4.75 -8.53
N THR A 31 -8.26 -4.90 -8.23
CA THR A 31 -7.33 -5.64 -9.09
C THR A 31 -7.48 -7.15 -8.92
N ILE A 32 -7.92 -7.61 -7.74
CA ILE A 32 -8.02 -9.04 -7.37
C ILE A 32 -9.45 -9.58 -7.57
N MET A 33 -10.48 -8.78 -7.26
CA MET A 33 -11.88 -9.19 -7.30
C MET A 33 -12.55 -8.75 -8.60
N ALA A 34 -13.41 -9.62 -9.15
CA ALA A 34 -14.14 -9.34 -10.39
C ALA A 34 -15.37 -8.42 -10.21
N SER A 35 -15.81 -8.15 -8.97
CA SER A 35 -17.00 -7.35 -8.67
C SER A 35 -16.63 -6.04 -7.98
N GLU A 36 -17.06 -4.91 -8.58
CA GLU A 36 -16.88 -3.57 -8.02
C GLU A 36 -17.56 -3.42 -6.66
N PHE A 37 -18.75 -4.01 -6.49
CA PHE A 37 -19.52 -3.94 -5.25
C PHE A 37 -18.80 -4.64 -4.09
N THR A 38 -18.20 -5.80 -4.35
CA THR A 38 -17.46 -6.55 -3.32
C THR A 38 -16.15 -5.82 -2.95
N SER A 39 -15.48 -5.22 -3.93
CA SER A 39 -14.28 -4.39 -3.69
C SER A 39 -14.60 -3.16 -2.84
N PHE A 40 -15.74 -2.51 -3.11
CA PHE A 40 -16.21 -1.37 -2.34
C PHE A 40 -16.54 -1.77 -0.90
N MET A 41 -17.32 -2.84 -0.70
CA MET A 41 -17.64 -3.37 0.63
C MET A 41 -16.39 -3.79 1.42
N ALA A 42 -15.41 -4.44 0.78
CA ALA A 42 -14.14 -4.80 1.41
C ALA A 42 -13.33 -3.56 1.84
N SER A 43 -13.27 -2.52 1.01
CA SER A 43 -12.58 -1.27 1.35
C SER A 43 -13.29 -0.49 2.46
N MET A 44 -14.62 -0.55 2.49
CA MET A 44 -15.43 0.10 3.51
C MET A 44 -15.28 -0.62 4.85
N LEU A 45 -15.26 -1.95 4.84
CA LEU A 45 -14.92 -2.76 6.02
C LEU A 45 -13.51 -2.45 6.53
N PHE A 46 -12.52 -2.33 5.63
CA PHE A 46 -11.14 -1.96 5.99
C PHE A 46 -11.05 -0.56 6.60
N ALA A 47 -11.75 0.42 6.04
CA ALA A 47 -11.79 1.80 6.55
C ALA A 47 -12.50 1.92 7.91
N ILE A 48 -13.50 1.08 8.17
CA ILE A 48 -14.25 1.06 9.44
C ILE A 48 -13.56 0.18 10.50
N HIS A 49 -12.62 -0.68 10.11
CA HIS A 49 -12.05 -1.65 11.03
C HIS A 49 -11.16 -0.99 12.11
N PRO A 50 -11.51 -1.11 13.40
CA PRO A 50 -10.84 -0.41 14.50
C PRO A 50 -9.40 -0.89 14.79
N ILE A 51 -8.91 -1.92 14.10
CA ILE A 51 -7.50 -2.36 14.20
C ILE A 51 -6.53 -1.30 13.64
N HIS A 52 -6.98 -0.47 12.70
CA HIS A 52 -6.17 0.62 12.15
C HIS A 52 -6.16 1.86 13.05
N THR A 53 -7.10 1.99 14.00
CA THR A 53 -7.13 3.12 14.93
C THR A 53 -5.97 3.12 15.92
N GLU A 54 -5.43 1.96 16.32
CA GLU A 54 -4.25 1.88 17.19
C GLU A 54 -2.96 2.33 16.45
N ALA A 55 -2.83 1.98 15.16
CA ALA A 55 -1.72 2.44 14.31
C ALA A 55 -1.83 3.93 13.90
N VAL A 56 -3.04 4.48 13.84
CA VAL A 56 -3.33 5.88 13.44
C VAL A 56 -3.29 6.85 14.63
N THR A 57 -3.53 6.40 15.86
CA THR A 57 -3.50 7.25 17.05
C THR A 57 -2.13 7.25 17.75
N GLY A 58 -1.34 6.19 17.60
CA GLY A 58 0.00 6.11 18.17
C GLY A 58 1.07 6.87 17.36
N VAL A 59 1.89 7.68 18.04
CA VAL A 59 3.07 8.35 17.45
C VAL A 59 4.05 7.35 16.79
N VAL A 60 4.05 6.09 17.28
CA VAL A 60 4.88 4.98 16.81
C VAL A 60 4.33 4.30 15.53
N GLY A 61 3.02 4.39 15.26
CA GLY A 61 2.35 3.72 14.13
C GLY A 61 2.50 4.42 12.77
N ARG A 62 3.15 5.60 12.74
CA ARG A 62 3.42 6.35 11.49
C ARG A 62 4.28 5.58 10.50
N ALA A 63 5.36 4.97 10.99
CA ALA A 63 6.26 4.19 10.15
C ALA A 63 5.53 2.98 9.53
N GLU A 64 4.56 2.41 10.26
CA GLU A 64 3.75 1.29 9.79
C GLU A 64 2.75 1.70 8.71
N THR A 65 2.07 2.84 8.89
CA THR A 65 1.12 3.35 7.90
C THR A 65 1.84 3.77 6.63
N LEU A 66 2.98 4.45 6.75
CA LEU A 66 3.82 4.82 5.61
C LEU A 66 4.36 3.58 4.89
N SER A 67 4.85 2.58 5.63
CA SER A 67 5.27 1.28 5.07
C SER A 67 4.13 0.62 4.30
N SER A 68 2.90 0.68 4.82
CA SER A 68 1.71 0.09 4.19
C SER A 68 1.35 0.80 2.88
N VAL A 69 1.46 2.14 2.82
CA VAL A 69 1.27 2.92 1.58
C VAL A 69 2.27 2.50 0.51
N PHE A 70 3.56 2.42 0.84
CA PHE A 70 4.60 2.02 -0.11
C PHE A 70 4.48 0.54 -0.51
N TYR A 71 4.08 -0.33 0.42
CA TYR A 71 3.78 -1.73 0.17
C TYR A 71 2.67 -1.90 -0.88
N LEU A 72 1.51 -1.27 -0.67
CA LEU A 72 0.37 -1.35 -1.57
C LEU A 72 0.67 -0.68 -2.92
N SER A 73 1.40 0.43 -2.92
CA SER A 73 1.84 1.11 -4.15
C SER A 73 2.78 0.23 -4.97
N SER A 74 3.74 -0.43 -4.33
CA SER A 74 4.65 -1.39 -4.97
C SER A 74 3.88 -2.53 -5.63
N TYR A 75 2.88 -3.09 -4.93
CA TYR A 75 2.02 -4.13 -5.50
C TYR A 75 1.29 -3.64 -6.76
N LEU A 76 0.61 -2.48 -6.69
CA LEU A 76 -0.13 -1.94 -7.83
C LEU A 76 0.77 -1.65 -9.02
N LEU A 77 1.94 -1.05 -8.79
CA LEU A 77 2.91 -0.78 -9.86
C LEU A 77 3.45 -2.06 -10.48
N TYR A 78 3.68 -3.09 -9.68
CA TYR A 78 4.13 -4.39 -10.17
C TYR A 78 3.05 -5.06 -11.03
N THR A 79 1.80 -5.09 -10.58
CA THR A 79 0.69 -5.66 -11.39
C THR A 79 0.48 -4.90 -12.70
N GLU A 80 0.62 -3.56 -12.70
CA GLU A 80 0.56 -2.75 -13.92
C GLU A 80 1.77 -3.00 -14.84
N ALA A 81 2.96 -3.22 -14.26
CA ALA A 81 4.16 -3.58 -15.01
C ALA A 81 3.98 -4.91 -15.76
N THR A 82 3.37 -5.92 -15.12
CA THR A 82 3.07 -7.22 -15.74
C THR A 82 2.04 -7.10 -16.87
N LYS A 83 1.07 -6.17 -16.75
CA LYS A 83 0.03 -5.95 -17.79
C LYS A 83 0.53 -5.14 -19.00
N ARG A 84 1.53 -4.26 -18.84
CA ARG A 84 2.01 -3.39 -19.94
C ARG A 84 3.12 -4.05 -20.78
N LYS A 85 3.01 -3.95 -22.10
CA LYS A 85 4.07 -4.42 -23.04
C LYS A 85 5.40 -3.68 -22.84
N LYS A 86 6.49 -4.47 -22.84
CA LYS A 86 7.95 -4.22 -22.78
C LYS A 86 8.49 -2.81 -22.48
N TYR A 87 8.10 -1.75 -23.20
CA TYR A 87 8.71 -0.42 -23.06
C TYR A 87 8.16 0.42 -21.90
N SER A 88 6.87 0.29 -21.56
CA SER A 88 6.29 1.02 -20.41
C SER A 88 6.38 0.22 -19.10
N GLY A 89 6.52 -1.11 -19.17
CA GLY A 89 6.59 -1.98 -18.00
C GLY A 89 7.87 -1.82 -17.18
N TRP A 90 9.01 -1.54 -17.82
CA TRP A 90 10.28 -1.32 -17.13
C TRP A 90 10.26 -0.11 -16.18
N LYS A 91 9.62 0.99 -16.58
CA LYS A 91 9.47 2.16 -15.69
C LYS A 91 8.65 1.81 -14.44
N SER A 92 7.51 1.15 -14.61
CA SER A 92 6.66 0.72 -13.49
C SER A 92 7.37 -0.30 -12.60
N LEU A 93 8.19 -1.20 -13.17
CA LEU A 93 9.00 -2.17 -12.42
C LEU A 93 10.11 -1.49 -11.61
N THR A 94 10.83 -0.53 -12.19
CA THR A 94 11.85 0.24 -11.43
C THR A 94 11.20 1.00 -10.29
N LEU A 95 10.00 1.58 -10.51
CA LEU A 95 9.28 2.31 -9.48
C LEU A 95 8.76 1.38 -8.37
N SER A 96 8.30 0.16 -8.70
CA SER A 96 7.89 -0.82 -7.70
C SER A 96 9.08 -1.25 -6.82
N VAL A 97 10.26 -1.48 -7.41
CA VAL A 97 11.48 -1.82 -6.66
C VAL A 97 11.87 -0.67 -5.73
N VAL A 98 11.83 0.58 -6.18
CA VAL A 98 12.09 1.75 -5.33
C VAL A 98 11.09 1.83 -4.17
N CYS A 99 9.78 1.68 -4.45
CA CYS A 99 8.76 1.65 -3.39
C CYS A 99 8.98 0.51 -2.40
N LEU A 100 9.39 -0.67 -2.87
CA LEU A 100 9.71 -1.82 -2.05
C LEU A 100 10.88 -1.55 -1.10
N SER A 101 11.98 -0.98 -1.62
CA SER A 101 13.13 -0.59 -0.81
C SER A 101 12.76 0.46 0.24
N VAL A 102 11.92 1.44 -0.12
CA VAL A 102 11.42 2.45 0.82
C VAL A 102 10.52 1.83 1.89
N ALA A 103 9.67 0.87 1.53
CA ALA A 103 8.85 0.13 2.50
C ALA A 103 9.73 -0.64 3.51
N MET A 104 10.77 -1.33 3.03
CA MET A 104 11.74 -2.05 3.88
C MET A 104 12.50 -1.11 4.82
N LEU A 105 12.84 0.10 4.36
CA LEU A 105 13.47 1.13 5.18
C LEU A 105 12.52 1.70 6.25
N CYS A 106 11.21 1.65 6.02
CA CYS A 106 10.19 2.09 7.00
C CYS A 106 9.92 1.03 8.07
N LYS A 107 9.81 -0.24 7.67
CA LYS A 107 9.69 -1.41 8.55
C LYS A 107 10.24 -2.65 7.86
N GLU A 108 10.88 -3.53 8.64
CA GLU A 108 11.34 -4.85 8.19
C GLU A 108 10.23 -5.69 7.53
N GLN A 109 8.99 -5.53 7.98
CA GLN A 109 7.80 -6.18 7.43
C GLN A 109 7.58 -5.85 5.94
N GLY A 110 8.14 -4.75 5.44
CA GLY A 110 8.11 -4.37 4.03
C GLY A 110 8.75 -5.40 3.10
N ILE A 111 9.63 -6.30 3.58
CA ILE A 111 10.24 -7.33 2.72
C ILE A 111 9.21 -8.32 2.16
N THR A 112 8.07 -8.48 2.83
CA THR A 112 7.03 -9.42 2.44
C THR A 112 6.40 -9.10 1.08
N ILE A 113 6.43 -7.84 0.62
CA ILE A 113 5.91 -7.48 -0.72
C ILE A 113 6.75 -8.11 -1.84
N ALA A 114 8.04 -8.36 -1.62
CA ALA A 114 8.88 -9.04 -2.60
C ALA A 114 8.38 -10.48 -2.82
N GLY A 115 8.04 -11.17 -1.72
CA GLY A 115 7.44 -12.51 -1.77
C GLY A 115 6.08 -12.50 -2.46
N VAL A 116 5.22 -11.53 -2.18
CA VAL A 116 3.91 -11.40 -2.84
C VAL A 116 4.05 -11.13 -4.35
N CYS A 117 4.99 -10.27 -4.76
CA CYS A 117 5.26 -10.02 -6.18
C CYS A 117 5.78 -11.28 -6.88
N ALA A 118 6.73 -12.00 -6.26
CA ALA A 118 7.25 -13.25 -6.81
C ALA A 118 6.15 -14.33 -6.95
N LEU A 119 5.27 -14.46 -5.94
CA LEU A 119 4.11 -15.34 -6.02
C LEU A 119 3.15 -14.90 -7.13
N TYR A 120 2.90 -13.61 -7.27
CA TYR A 120 2.07 -13.08 -8.36
C TYR A 120 2.65 -13.42 -9.74
N GLU A 121 3.97 -13.31 -9.91
CA GLU A 121 4.65 -13.70 -11.15
C GLU A 121 4.47 -15.20 -11.43
N ILE A 122 4.70 -16.05 -10.44
CA ILE A 122 4.59 -17.51 -10.59
C ILE A 122 3.16 -17.93 -10.95
N PHE A 123 2.15 -17.39 -10.27
CA PHE A 123 0.75 -17.81 -10.48
C PHE A 123 0.07 -17.15 -11.68
N VAL A 124 0.43 -15.91 -12.01
CA VAL A 124 -0.26 -15.12 -13.05
C VAL A 124 0.54 -15.02 -14.34
N ALA A 125 1.87 -14.91 -14.28
CA ALA A 125 2.69 -14.80 -15.50
C ALA A 125 3.02 -16.17 -16.14
N GLN A 126 2.92 -17.28 -15.40
CA GLN A 126 3.06 -18.64 -15.96
C GLN A 126 1.74 -19.26 -16.46
N LYS A 127 0.62 -18.54 -16.38
CA LYS A 127 -0.68 -18.96 -16.93
C LYS A 127 -0.89 -18.36 -18.31
#